data_AF-A0A8R7U618-F1
#
_entry.id   AF-A0A8R7U618-F1
#
_cell.length_a   1.000
_cell.length_b   1.000
_cell.length_c   1.000
_cell.angle_alpha   90.00
_cell.angle_beta   90.00
_cell.angle_gamma   90.00
#
_symmetry.space_group_name_H-M   'P 1'
#
loop_
_entity.id
_entity.type
_entity.pdbx_description
1 polymer ?
#
loop_
_entity_poly.entity_id
_entity_poly.type
_entity_poly.pdbx_seq_one_letter_code
_entity_poly.pdbx_strand_id
1 'polypeptide(L)' 'MDIMQTSDSSQYGVVENSPYRFPYNKRVEDGNLGASWYFSRKEIEENSLSRRDGISLKKESFLRKSYCTFLQDLGVRLKV' A
#
# COMPACT_ATOMS: atom_id res chain seq x y z
N MET A 1 34.97 27.44 -0.48
CA MET A 1 34.26 26.35 -1.16
C MET A 1 33.14 25.89 -0.25
N ASP A 2 31.96 25.73 -0.83
CA ASP A 2 30.67 26.01 -0.24
C ASP A 2 30.17 25.01 0.81
N ILE A 3 29.37 25.56 1.73
CA ILE A 3 28.60 24.87 2.76
C ILE A 3 27.46 24.11 2.05
N MET A 4 27.44 22.78 2.15
CA MET A 4 26.27 21.98 1.80
C MET A 4 25.54 21.54 3.07
N GLN A 5 24.54 22.32 3.45
CA GLN A 5 23.48 21.90 4.36
C GLN A 5 22.56 20.92 3.63
N THR A 6 22.52 19.66 4.03
CA THR A 6 21.47 18.72 3.61
C THR A 6 20.42 18.62 4.72
N SER A 7 19.43 19.50 4.58
CA SER A 7 18.00 19.31 4.83
C SER A 7 17.56 18.16 5.75
N ASP A 8 16.94 18.56 6.86
CA ASP A 8 16.01 17.84 7.74
C ASP A 8 15.32 16.63 7.08
N SER A 9 15.80 15.43 7.42
CA SER A 9 15.07 14.20 7.16
C SER A 9 13.95 14.14 8.17
N SER A 10 12.73 14.46 7.73
CA SER A 10 11.52 14.27 8.51
C SER A 10 11.45 12.82 8.97
N GLN A 11 11.84 12.58 10.21
CA GLN A 11 11.50 11.35 10.93
C GLN A 11 9.99 11.35 11.06
N TYR A 12 9.29 10.76 10.10
CA TYR A 12 7.92 10.33 10.30
C TYR A 12 7.98 9.34 11.47
N GLY A 13 7.58 9.84 12.64
CA GLY A 13 7.71 9.13 13.90
C GLY A 13 7.13 7.73 13.79
N VAL A 14 8.01 6.73 13.83
CA VAL A 14 7.60 5.34 13.95
C VAL A 14 7.04 5.18 15.35
N VAL A 15 5.72 5.32 15.49
CA VAL A 15 5.01 4.89 16.70
C VAL A 15 5.05 3.37 16.69
N GLU A 16 6.00 2.81 17.44
CA GLU A 16 6.31 1.38 17.54
C GLU A 16 5.08 0.53 17.94
N ASN A 17 4.03 1.17 18.49
CA ASN A 17 2.81 0.56 19.00
C ASN A 17 1.54 0.83 18.16
N SER A 18 1.66 1.23 16.88
CA SER A 18 0.47 1.41 16.04
C SER A 18 -0.23 0.08 15.74
N PRO A 19 -1.56 -0.05 15.95
CA PRO A 19 -2.32 -1.24 15.55
C PRO A 19 -2.31 -1.45 14.03
N TYR A 20 -1.84 -0.46 13.26
CA TYR A 20 -1.61 -0.52 11.82
C TYR A 20 -0.15 -0.87 11.45
N ARG A 21 0.61 -1.55 12.33
CA ARG A 21 1.95 -2.04 11.96
C ARG A 21 1.83 -2.93 10.72
N PHE A 22 2.39 -2.45 9.62
CA PHE A 22 2.42 -3.17 8.35
C PHE A 22 3.33 -4.40 8.50
N PRO A 23 2.87 -5.61 8.12
CA PRO A 23 3.71 -6.80 8.12
C PRO A 23 4.69 -6.85 6.94
N TYR A 24 4.64 -5.87 6.02
CA TYR A 24 5.61 -5.76 4.91
C TYR A 24 7.02 -5.35 5.35
N ASN A 25 7.25 -5.16 6.65
CA ASN A 25 8.58 -5.17 7.24
C ASN A 25 9.17 -6.59 7.25
N LYS A 26 9.18 -7.26 6.09
CA LYS A 26 10.15 -8.33 5.85
C LYS A 26 11.49 -7.64 5.84
N ARG A 27 12.36 -7.98 6.80
CA ARG A 27 13.71 -7.43 6.95
C ARG A 27 14.33 -7.16 5.57
N VAL A 28 14.42 -5.89 5.21
CA VAL A 28 15.10 -5.44 4.01
C VAL A 28 16.57 -5.38 4.40
N GLU A 29 17.25 -6.53 4.35
CA GLU A 29 18.68 -6.49 4.13
C GLU A 29 18.87 -6.06 2.66
N ASP A 30 19.71 -5.05 2.46
CA ASP A 30 19.99 -4.35 1.19
C ASP A 30 18.94 -3.35 0.66
N GLY A 31 18.95 -2.16 1.26
CA GLY A 31 19.10 -0.90 0.51
C GLY A 31 17.99 -0.40 -0.42
N ASN A 32 16.90 -1.14 -0.63
CA ASN A 32 15.81 -0.73 -1.51
C ASN A 32 14.52 -0.46 -0.72
N LEU A 33 14.38 0.77 -0.22
CA LEU A 33 13.21 1.27 0.50
C LEU A 33 11.98 1.52 -0.42
N GLY A 34 12.00 1.01 -1.65
CA GLY A 34 10.83 1.04 -2.52
C GLY A 34 9.77 0.07 -2.02
N ALA A 35 8.62 0.59 -1.60
CA ALA A 35 7.45 -0.23 -1.31
C ALA A 35 7.17 -1.16 -2.50
N SER A 36 7.42 -2.47 -2.32
CA SER A 36 7.14 -3.46 -3.35
C SER A 36 5.64 -3.43 -3.66
N TRP A 37 5.30 -3.14 -4.92
CA TRP A 37 3.91 -3.21 -5.41
C TRP A 37 3.49 -4.65 -5.75
N TYR A 38 4.42 -5.59 -5.66
CA TYR A 38 4.19 -7.01 -5.89
C TYR A 38 4.13 -7.76 -4.58
N PHE A 39 3.10 -8.59 -4.44
CA PHE A 39 2.83 -9.39 -3.26
C PHE A 39 2.65 -10.85 -3.67
N SER A 40 3.02 -11.77 -2.78
CA SER A 40 2.71 -13.18 -2.97
C SER A 40 1.20 -13.42 -2.96
N ARG A 41 0.76 -14.51 -3.57
CA ARG A 41 -0.66 -14.94 -3.52
C ARG A 41 -1.16 -15.02 -2.08
N LYS A 42 -0.36 -15.61 -1.18
CA LYS A 42 -0.70 -15.75 0.24
C LYS A 42 -0.94 -14.40 0.91
N GLU A 43 -0.09 -13.41 0.64
CA GLU A 43 -0.27 -12.07 1.19
C GLU A 43 -1.56 -11.41 0.71
N ILE A 44 -1.91 -11.57 -0.57
CA ILE A 44 -3.14 -11.02 -1.15
C ILE A 44 -4.38 -11.73 -0.60
N GLU A 45 -4.36 -13.06 -0.52
CA GLU A 45 -5.54 -13.85 -0.18
C GLU A 45 -5.83 -13.84 1.33
N GLU A 46 -4.78 -13.95 2.15
CA GLU A 46 -4.88 -14.16 3.60
C GLU A 46 -4.54 -12.90 4.43
N ASN A 47 -3.64 -12.04 3.95
CA ASN A 47 -3.06 -10.96 4.76
C ASN A 47 -3.36 -9.54 4.23
N SER A 48 -4.34 -9.39 3.33
CA SER A 48 -4.76 -8.06 2.89
C SER A 48 -5.34 -7.25 4.05
N LEU A 49 -5.24 -5.91 3.99
CA LEU A 49 -5.86 -5.04 4.99
C LEU A 49 -7.35 -5.29 5.13
N SER A 50 -8.05 -5.51 4.01
CA SER A 50 -9.47 -5.86 3.99
C SER A 50 -9.77 -7.16 4.76
N ARG A 51 -8.81 -8.09 4.87
CA ARG A 51 -9.00 -9.32 5.65
C ARG A 51 -9.03 -9.03 7.15
N ARG A 52 -8.25 -8.05 7.63
CA ARG A 52 -8.29 -7.56 9.02
C ARG A 52 -9.64 -6.95 9.36
N ASP A 53 -10.30 -6.34 8.37
CA ASP A 53 -11.63 -5.75 8.50
C ASP A 53 -12.77 -6.78 8.30
N GLY A 54 -12.46 -8.07 8.22
CA GLY A 54 -13.46 -9.14 8.07
C GLY A 54 -14.12 -9.22 6.68
N ILE A 55 -13.59 -8.52 5.68
CA ILE A 55 -14.03 -8.66 4.29
C ILE A 55 -13.51 -10.00 3.78
N SER A 56 -14.32 -10.77 3.05
CA SER A 56 -13.87 -12.04 2.45
C SER A 56 -13.13 -11.80 1.13
N LEU A 57 -12.29 -12.75 0.71
CA LEU A 57 -11.60 -12.68 -0.60
C LEU A 57 -12.58 -12.45 -1.76
N LYS A 58 -13.74 -13.11 -1.73
CA LYS A 58 -14.80 -12.95 -2.75
C LYS A 58 -15.36 -11.52 -2.77
N LYS A 59 -15.66 -10.96 -1.59
CA LYS A 59 -16.19 -9.60 -1.46
C LYS A 59 -15.15 -8.56 -1.86
N GLU A 60 -13.91 -8.71 -1.41
CA GLU A 60 -12.79 -7.85 -1.81
C GLU A 60 -12.56 -7.88 -3.33
N SER A 61 -12.57 -9.07 -3.94
CA SER A 61 -12.41 -9.22 -5.39
C SER A 61 -13.55 -8.56 -6.17
N PHE A 62 -14.79 -8.68 -5.68
CA PHE A 62 -15.93 -8.00 -6.27
C PHE A 62 -15.78 -6.48 -6.21
N LEU A 63 -15.40 -5.94 -5.04
CA LEU A 63 -15.20 -4.49 -4.85
C LEU A 63 -14.09 -3.94 -5.76
N ARG A 64 -12.97 -4.64 -5.90
CA ARG A 64 -11.89 -4.26 -6.82
C ARG A 64 -12.39 -4.19 -8.26
N LYS A 65 -13.16 -5.20 -8.71
CA LYS A 65 -13.76 -5.22 -10.06
C LYS A 65 -14.76 -4.09 -10.25
N SER A 66 -15.69 -3.90 -9.33
CA SER A 66 -16.72 -2.85 -9.44
C SER A 66 -16.12 -1.45 -9.45
N TYR A 67 -15.05 -1.23 -8.69
CA TYR A 67 -14.34 0.04 -8.68
C TYR A 67 -13.66 0.32 -10.03
N CYS A 68 -12.99 -0.67 -10.63
CA CYS A 68 -12.43 -0.51 -11.97
C CYS A 68 -13.49 -0.17 -13.01
N THR A 69 -14.65 -0.84 -12.97
CA THR A 69 -15.78 -0.51 -13.86
C THR A 69 -16.28 0.92 -13.63
N PHE A 70 -16.45 1.33 -12.37
CA PHE A 70 -16.85 2.71 -12.05
C PHE A 70 -15.86 3.74 -12.60
N LEU A 71 -14.56 3.52 -12.44
CA LEU A 71 -13.53 4.40 -12.98
C LEU A 71 -13.56 4.45 -14.51
N GLN A 72 -13.78 3.30 -15.17
CA GLN A 72 -13.91 3.23 -16.61
C GLN A 72 -15.12 4.04 -17.09
N ASP A 73 -16.29 3.84 -16.49
CA ASP A 73 -17.52 4.57 -16.83
C ASP A 73 -17.38 6.07 -16.55
N LEU A 74 -16.67 6.43 -15.48
CA LEU A 74 -16.34 7.82 -15.19
C LEU A 74 -15.44 8.42 -16.28
N GLY A 75 -14.39 7.69 -16.71
CA GLY A 75 -13.50 8.14 -17.78
C GLY A 75 -14.22 8.38 -19.10
N VAL A 76 -15.11 7.47 -19.50
CA VAL A 76 -15.95 7.63 -20.71
C VAL A 76 -16.80 8.89 -20.63
N ARG A 77 -17.44 9.16 -19.48
CA ARG A 77 -18.27 10.36 -19.30
C ARG A 77 -17.46 11.65 -19.32
N LEU A 78 -16.24 11.61 -18.80
CA LEU A 78 -15.32 12.75 -18.78
C LEU A 78 -14.56 12.94 -20.10
N LYS A 79 -14.59 11.96 -21.02
CA LYS A 79 -13.86 11.97 -22.30
C LYS A 79 -12.34 12.13 -22.14
N VAL A 80 -11.77 11.42 -21.16
CA VAL A 80 -10.32 11.38 -20.89
C VAL A 80 -9.64 10.20 -21.57
#